data_AF-A0A940SVF1-F1
#
_entry.id   AF-A0A940SVF1-F1
#
_cell.length_a   1.000
_cell.length_b   1.000
_cell.length_c   1.000
_cell.angle_alpha   90.00
_cell.angle_beta   90.00
_cell.angle_gamma   90.00
#
_symmetry.space_group_name_H-M   'P 1'
#
loop_
_entity.id
_entity.type
_entity.pdbx_description
1 polymer ?
#
loop_
_entity_poly.entity_id
_entity_poly.type
_entity_poly.pdbx_seq_one_letter_code
_entity_poly.pdbx_strand_id
1 'polypeptide(L)'
;MKRLIITEYLEIDLDSEMWHCNRCKHALISARKNYKEGLLVYNRDPREIHKEVIEGEYTFSPDPNWMRILEFYCPGCGAQVETEYLPPGHPITHDIEIDIDSLKQRLQEGELEIHEKRLVSKI
;
A
#
# COMPACT_ATOMS: atom_id res chain seq x y z
N MET A 1 14.61 15.12 7.85
CA MET A 1 13.75 13.95 7.61
C MET A 1 12.29 14.32 7.78
N LYS A 2 11.72 14.91 6.74
CA LYS A 2 10.28 15.16 6.63
C LYS A 2 9.59 13.87 6.17
N ARG A 3 9.31 12.96 7.11
CA ARG A 3 8.55 11.72 6.84
C ARG A 3 7.08 11.89 7.17
N LEU A 4 6.22 11.33 6.32
CA LEU A 4 4.77 11.36 6.49
C LEU A 4 4.21 9.94 6.44
N ILE A 5 3.39 9.58 7.43
CA ILE A 5 2.65 8.32 7.45
C ILE A 5 1.43 8.50 6.53
N ILE A 6 1.40 7.75 5.43
CA ILE A 6 0.33 7.78 4.44
C ILE A 6 -0.72 6.72 4.74
N THR A 7 -0.29 5.49 5.01
CA THR A 7 -1.14 4.40 5.51
C THR A 7 -0.54 3.83 6.80
N GLU A 8 -1.18 2.85 7.42
CA GLU A 8 -0.65 2.19 8.61
C GLU A 8 0.80 1.68 8.41
N TYR A 9 1.07 1.09 7.23
CA TYR A 9 2.36 0.47 6.93
C TYR A 9 3.23 1.23 5.92
N LEU A 10 2.74 2.32 5.32
CA LEU A 10 3.50 3.15 4.37
C LEU A 10 3.78 4.53 4.94
N GLU A 11 5.06 4.91 4.90
CA GLU A 11 5.48 6.29 5.06
C GLU A 11 6.23 6.77 3.81
N ILE A 12 6.07 8.04 3.45
CA ILE A 12 6.85 8.70 2.41
C ILE A 12 7.95 9.54 3.09
N ASP A 13 9.17 9.44 2.58
CA ASP A 13 10.26 10.34 2.92
C ASP A 13 10.35 11.44 1.86
N LEU A 14 10.00 12.67 2.21
CA LEU A 14 9.98 13.79 1.26
C LEU A 14 11.39 14.25 0.90
N ASP A 15 12.40 13.99 1.73
CA ASP A 15 13.76 14.42 1.43
C ASP A 15 14.34 13.52 0.31
N SER A 16 14.13 12.21 0.38
CA SER A 16 14.59 11.25 -0.63
C SER A 16 13.57 10.92 -1.73
N GLU A 17 12.30 11.33 -1.57
CA GLU A 17 11.16 10.95 -2.41
C GLU A 17 10.97 9.43 -2.55
N MET A 18 11.04 8.72 -1.42
CA MET A 18 10.95 7.26 -1.39
C MET A 18 9.82 6.78 -0.47
N TRP A 19 9.10 5.77 -0.93
CA TRP A 19 8.26 4.94 -0.08
C TRP A 19 9.13 4.13 0.90
N HIS A 20 8.68 4.05 2.15
CA HIS A 20 9.28 3.25 3.19
C HIS A 20 8.20 2.48 3.95
N CYS A 21 8.57 1.30 4.46
CA CYS A 21 7.72 0.59 5.41
C CYS A 21 7.69 1.35 6.74
N ASN A 22 6.52 1.80 7.18
CA ASN A 22 6.36 2.47 8.46
C ASN A 22 6.70 1.55 9.66
N ARG A 23 6.57 0.22 9.52
CA ARG A 23 6.88 -0.73 10.59
C ARG A 23 8.38 -0.95 10.81
N CYS A 24 9.13 -1.27 9.74
CA CYS A 24 10.55 -1.66 9.85
C CYS A 24 11.52 -0.65 9.21
N LYS A 25 11.01 0.42 8.61
CA LYS A 25 11.78 1.49 7.95
C LYS A 25 12.59 1.06 6.74
N HIS A 26 12.36 -0.15 6.21
CA HIS A 26 12.92 -0.60 4.95
C HIS A 26 12.48 0.33 3.81
N ALA A 27 13.42 0.81 3.00
CA ALA A 27 13.14 1.60 1.81
C ALA A 27 12.58 0.69 0.71
N LEU A 28 11.48 1.09 0.07
CA LEU A 28 10.77 0.27 -0.91
C LEU A 28 11.15 0.68 -2.33
N ILE A 29 10.60 1.81 -2.79
CA ILE A 29 10.78 2.33 -4.15
C ILE A 29 10.55 3.83 -4.15
N SER A 30 10.85 4.52 -5.26
CA SER A 30 10.50 5.93 -5.43
C SER A 30 9.01 6.17 -5.20
N ALA A 31 8.70 7.25 -4.49
CA ALA A 31 7.34 7.67 -4.22
C ALA A 31 6.62 8.27 -5.44
N ARG A 32 7.32 8.38 -6.58
CA ARG A 32 6.76 8.73 -7.91
C ARG A 32 6.19 7.52 -8.65
N LYS A 33 6.30 6.32 -8.06
CA LYS A 33 5.80 5.05 -8.61
C LYS A 33 4.76 4.44 -7.69
N ASN A 34 4.05 3.46 -8.23
CA ASN A 34 3.20 2.58 -7.43
C ASN A 34 4.06 1.85 -6.39
N TYR A 35 3.77 2.07 -5.10
CA TYR A 35 4.51 1.47 -4.00
C TYR A 35 4.51 -0.06 -4.06
N LYS A 36 3.47 -0.67 -4.68
CA LYS A 36 3.33 -2.12 -4.85
C LYS A 36 4.47 -2.72 -5.68
N GLU A 37 5.09 -1.96 -6.58
CA GLU A 37 6.28 -2.41 -7.33
C GLU A 37 7.51 -2.66 -6.44
N GLY A 38 7.55 -2.04 -5.24
CA GLY A 38 8.61 -2.22 -4.25
C GLY A 38 8.33 -3.30 -3.20
N LEU A 39 7.24 -4.06 -3.35
CA LEU A 39 6.80 -5.08 -2.39
C LEU A 39 6.92 -6.48 -2.97
N LEU A 40 6.94 -7.48 -2.08
CA LEU A 40 6.77 -8.88 -2.47
C LEU A 40 5.26 -9.12 -2.66
N VAL A 41 4.87 -9.84 -3.72
CA VAL A 41 3.46 -10.14 -3.99
C VAL A 41 3.20 -11.64 -3.86
N TYR A 42 2.09 -12.01 -3.22
CA TYR A 42 1.58 -13.37 -3.19
C TYR A 42 0.19 -13.42 -3.82
N ASN A 43 0.04 -14.21 -4.88
CA ASN A 43 -1.23 -14.47 -5.55
C ASN A 43 -1.91 -15.69 -4.91
N ARG A 44 -2.80 -15.44 -3.95
CA ARG A 44 -3.43 -16.49 -3.15
C ARG A 44 -4.71 -17.03 -3.74
N ASP A 45 -4.89 -18.32 -3.50
CA ASP A 45 -6.18 -18.94 -3.67
C ASP A 45 -7.12 -18.44 -2.55
N PRO A 46 -8.31 -17.88 -2.87
CA PRO A 46 -9.26 -17.42 -1.87
C PRO A 46 -9.65 -18.48 -0.83
N ARG A 47 -9.59 -19.77 -1.18
CA ARG A 47 -9.94 -20.88 -0.28
C ARG A 47 -8.94 -21.09 0.86
N GLU A 48 -7.74 -20.51 0.75
CA GLU A 48 -6.77 -20.51 1.86
C GLU A 48 -7.14 -19.53 2.98
N ILE A 49 -8.01 -18.56 2.70
CA ILE A 49 -8.45 -17.53 3.64
C ILE A 49 -9.92 -17.72 4.01
N HIS A 50 -10.76 -17.94 3.01
CA HIS A 50 -12.20 -18.11 3.18
C HIS A 50 -12.56 -19.59 3.16
N LYS A 51 -13.19 -20.06 4.23
CA LYS A 51 -13.65 -21.45 4.31
C LYS A 51 -14.88 -21.64 3.43
N GLU A 52 -14.92 -22.72 2.67
CA GLU A 52 -16.06 -23.06 1.78
C GLU A 52 -17.36 -23.30 2.56
N VAL A 53 -17.26 -23.84 3.80
CA VAL A 53 -18.36 -24.19 4.74
C VAL A 53 -19.31 -25.30 4.24
N ILE A 54 -19.64 -25.31 2.95
CA ILE A 54 -20.43 -26.32 2.26
C ILE A 54 -19.69 -26.81 1.01
N GLU A 55 -20.07 -27.99 0.50
CA GLU A 55 -19.55 -28.54 -0.75
C GLU A 55 -20.40 -28.12 -1.95
N GLY A 56 -19.77 -27.98 -3.12
CA GLY A 56 -20.45 -27.69 -4.39
C GLY A 56 -19.81 -26.55 -5.18
N GLU A 57 -20.47 -26.15 -6.27
CA GLU A 57 -20.03 -25.03 -7.13
C GLU A 57 -20.19 -23.67 -6.43
N TYR A 58 -21.26 -23.50 -5.65
CA TYR A 58 -21.55 -22.28 -4.90
C TYR A 58 -21.31 -22.53 -3.42
N THR A 59 -20.25 -21.92 -2.89
CA THR A 59 -19.83 -22.06 -1.49
C THR A 59 -19.68 -20.69 -0.85
N PHE A 60 -19.25 -20.64 0.42
CA PHE A 60 -18.92 -19.40 1.12
C PHE A 60 -17.48 -18.92 0.87
N SER A 61 -16.74 -19.57 -0.03
CA SER A 61 -15.46 -19.10 -0.55
C SER A 61 -15.60 -18.64 -2.01
N PRO A 62 -14.95 -17.54 -2.41
CA PRO A 62 -14.84 -17.15 -3.81
C PRO A 62 -14.20 -18.25 -4.67
N ASP A 63 -14.62 -18.37 -5.94
CA ASP A 63 -14.01 -19.25 -6.94
C ASP A 63 -12.64 -18.69 -7.39
N PRO A 64 -11.54 -19.45 -7.28
CA PRO A 64 -10.18 -19.01 -7.66
C PRO A 64 -9.99 -18.70 -9.16
N ASN A 65 -10.89 -19.16 -10.02
CA ASN A 65 -10.88 -18.85 -11.45
C ASN A 65 -11.53 -17.50 -11.76
N TRP A 66 -12.34 -16.98 -10.83
CA TRP A 66 -13.03 -15.70 -10.96
C TRP A 66 -12.31 -14.61 -10.20
N MET A 67 -11.70 -14.96 -9.07
CA MET A 67 -11.08 -14.00 -8.16
C MET A 67 -9.82 -14.57 -7.52
N ARG A 68 -8.78 -13.74 -7.42
CA ARG A 68 -7.57 -14.01 -6.66
C ARG A 68 -7.38 -12.95 -5.59
N ILE A 69 -6.69 -13.32 -4.51
CA ILE A 69 -6.30 -12.38 -3.46
C ILE A 69 -4.82 -12.08 -3.64
N LEU A 70 -4.48 -10.87 -4.05
CA LEU A 70 -3.10 -10.39 -4.08
C LEU A 70 -2.78 -9.78 -2.72
N GLU A 71 -1.77 -10.32 -2.05
CA GLU A 71 -1.24 -9.75 -0.81
C GLU A 71 0.14 -9.16 -1.08
N PHE A 72 0.36 -7.93 -0.61
CA PHE A 72 1.62 -7.20 -0.82
C PHE A 72 2.37 -7.06 0.49
N TYR A 73 3.60 -7.56 0.52
CA TYR A 73 4.41 -7.69 1.73
C TYR A 73 5.67 -6.85 1.69
N CYS A 74 6.00 -6.24 2.82
CA CYS A 74 7.29 -5.58 2.98
C CYS A 74 8.44 -6.61 2.91
N PRO A 75 9.44 -6.43 2.04
CA PRO A 75 10.57 -7.36 1.93
C PRO A 75 11.48 -7.38 3.17
N GLY A 76 11.45 -6.32 3.99
CA GLY A 76 12.26 -6.24 5.20
C GLY A 76 11.70 -7.02 6.39
N CYS A 77 10.38 -6.95 6.62
CA CYS A 77 9.77 -7.53 7.83
C CYS A 77 8.56 -8.43 7.61
N GLY A 78 8.14 -8.64 6.35
CA GLY A 78 7.00 -9.49 6.01
C GLY A 78 5.63 -8.93 6.41
N ALA A 79 5.54 -7.67 6.84
CA ALA A 79 4.24 -7.05 7.11
C ALA A 79 3.40 -7.00 5.83
N GLN A 80 2.13 -7.43 5.92
CA GLN A 80 1.16 -7.29 4.84
C GLN A 80 0.74 -5.82 4.75
N VAL A 81 1.27 -5.12 3.76
CA VAL A 81 1.09 -3.68 3.55
C VAL A 81 -0.27 -3.39 2.93
N GLU A 82 -0.70 -4.22 1.98
CA GLU A 82 -1.96 -4.05 1.24
C GLU A 82 -2.49 -5.40 0.77
N THR A 83 -3.80 -5.47 0.48
CA THR A 83 -4.47 -6.62 -0.15
C THR A 83 -5.46 -6.19 -1.23
N GLU A 84 -5.50 -6.89 -2.35
CA GLU A 84 -6.45 -6.66 -3.43
C GLU A 84 -7.15 -7.94 -3.86
N TYR A 85 -8.46 -7.85 -4.12
CA TYR A 85 -9.23 -8.93 -4.73
C TYR A 85 -9.41 -8.59 -6.20
N LEU A 86 -8.72 -9.31 -7.08
CA LEU A 86 -8.73 -9.05 -8.52
C LEU A 86 -9.00 -10.32 -9.33
N PRO A 87 -9.75 -10.22 -10.45
CA PRO A 87 -9.84 -11.31 -11.41
C PRO A 87 -8.46 -11.71 -11.95
N PRO A 88 -8.24 -13.00 -12.29
CA PRO A 88 -6.98 -13.43 -12.91
C PRO A 88 -6.63 -12.61 -14.16
N GLY A 89 -5.43 -12.04 -14.19
CA GLY A 89 -4.93 -11.23 -15.31
C GLY A 89 -5.37 -9.77 -15.31
N HIS A 90 -6.23 -9.34 -14.37
CA HIS A 90 -6.53 -7.93 -14.18
C HIS A 90 -5.25 -7.17 -13.77
N PRO A 91 -5.00 -5.95 -14.28
CA PRO A 91 -3.86 -5.14 -13.85
C PRO A 91 -3.95 -4.79 -12.37
N ILE A 92 -2.81 -4.80 -11.68
CA ILE A 92 -2.73 -4.32 -10.29
C ILE A 92 -3.09 -2.84 -10.24
N THR A 93 -3.91 -2.44 -9.27
CA THR A 93 -4.40 -1.06 -9.20
C THR A 93 -3.30 -0.12 -8.72
N HIS A 94 -3.15 1.03 -9.39
CA HIS A 94 -2.39 2.16 -8.88
C HIS A 94 -3.33 3.06 -8.06
N ASP A 95 -3.31 2.86 -6.75
CA ASP A 95 -4.27 3.39 -5.79
C ASP A 95 -3.82 4.68 -5.10
N ILE A 96 -2.50 4.94 -5.04
CA ILE A 96 -1.95 6.11 -4.38
C ILE A 96 -0.96 6.83 -5.30
N GLU A 97 -1.35 8.02 -5.74
CA GLU A 97 -0.51 8.96 -6.49
C GLU A 97 -0.47 10.30 -5.73
N ILE A 98 0.67 10.61 -5.11
CA ILE A 98 0.86 11.87 -4.37
C ILE A 98 1.61 12.85 -5.24
N ASP A 99 1.07 14.07 -5.39
CA ASP A 99 1.82 15.20 -5.94
C ASP A 99 2.84 15.69 -4.90
N ILE A 100 4.05 15.12 -4.97
CA ILE A 100 5.14 15.42 -4.04
C ILE A 100 5.62 16.87 -4.20
N ASP A 101 5.58 17.42 -5.41
CA ASP A 101 6.06 18.79 -5.67
C ASP A 101 5.12 19.81 -5.03
N SER A 102 3.81 19.67 -5.26
CA SER A 102 2.80 20.49 -4.59
C SER A 102 2.88 20.35 -3.06
N LEU A 103 3.02 19.13 -2.56
CA LEU A 103 3.13 18.88 -1.13
C LEU A 103 4.36 19.58 -0.51
N LYS A 104 5.52 19.50 -1.17
CA LYS A 104 6.74 20.20 -0.75
C LYS A 104 6.57 21.71 -0.78
N GLN A 105 5.94 22.25 -1.83
CA GLN A 105 5.69 23.69 -1.96
C GLN A 105 4.82 24.21 -0.81
N ARG A 106 3.68 23.56 -0.54
CA ARG A 106 2.74 23.99 0.52
C ARG A 106 3.33 23.91 1.93
N LEU A 107 4.25 22.95 2.15
CA LEU A 107 5.06 22.88 3.38
C LEU A 107 6.10 24.01 3.49
N GLN A 108 6.64 24.49 2.36
CA GLN A 108 7.58 25.62 2.34
C GLN A 108 6.87 26.95 2.56
N GLU A 109 5.69 27.13 1.97
CA GLU A 109 4.82 28.29 2.15
C GLU A 109 4.20 28.35 3.55
N GLY A 110 4.28 27.25 4.30
CA GLY A 110 3.77 27.14 5.66
C GLY A 110 2.26 26.94 5.74
N GLU A 111 1.58 26.68 4.63
CA GLU A 111 0.16 26.28 4.61
C GLU A 111 -0.07 24.97 5.36
N LEU A 112 0.89 24.07 5.25
CA LEU A 112 0.92 22.77 5.90
C LEU A 112 2.08 22.69 6.89
N GLU A 113 1.86 21.92 7.96
CA GLU A 113 2.91 21.50 8.88
C GLU A 113 2.92 19.98 9.04
N ILE A 114 4.06 19.46 9.47
CA ILE A 114 4.21 18.04 9.82
C ILE A 114 4.32 17.93 11.34
N HIS A 115 3.29 17.38 11.97
CA HIS A 115 3.27 17.08 13.41
C HIS A 115 3.17 15.58 13.58
N GLU A 116 4.10 14.97 14.31
CA GLU A 116 4.14 13.51 14.55
C GLU A 116 3.99 12.67 13.24
N LYS A 117 4.63 13.13 12.15
CA LYS A 117 4.55 12.53 10.80
C LYS A 117 3.16 12.54 10.16
N ARG A 118 2.25 13.39 10.62
CA ARG A 118 0.94 13.65 10.00
C ARG A 118 0.93 15.07 9.45
N LEU A 119 0.16 15.28 8.38
CA LEU A 119 -0.09 16.61 7.84
C LEU A 119 -1.14 17.32 8.67
N VAL A 120 -0.86 18.57 9.06
CA VAL A 120 -1.77 19.45 9.76
C VAL A 120 -1.86 20.75 8.96
N SER A 121 -3.07 21.27 8.78
CA SER A 121 -3.32 22.54 8.09
C SER A 121 -3.31 23.70 9.09
N LYS A 122 -2.72 24.84 8.73
CA LYS A 122 -2.70 26.06 9.58
C LYS A 122 -3.99 26.91 9.49
N ILE A 123 -5.16 26.28 9.39
CA ILE A 123 -6.42 27.05 9.39
C ILE A 123 -6.63 27.67 10.78
#